data_AF-A0A7S3IVW4-F1
#
_entry.id   AF-A0A7S3IVW4-F1
#
_cell.length_a   1.000
_cell.length_b   1.000
_cell.length_c   1.000
_cell.angle_alpha   90.00
_cell.angle_beta   90.00
_cell.angle_gamma   90.00
#
_symmetry.space_group_name_H-M   'P 1'
#
loop_
_entity.id
_entity.type
_entity.pdbx_description
1 polymer ?
#
loop_
_entity_poly.entity_id
_entity_poly.type
_entity_poly.pdbx_seq_one_letter_code
_entity_poly.pdbx_strand_id
1 'polypeptide(L)'
;MWTTVVEELLDKMRDTIPAEGMMGEVHYWRDLSRILEGVSGEIKQPQVEVTVQLLLEKSLEGSLDYLANDVQSFTRLKSRVLKGSKEAKWNSKYMRAIEQPVRQVEEATDLFDIQLVIAVLLRSLKKIFDSSNFYREARMVSFIDRLLKTIIKKVQRHLSLQIVVYDGVKNYQDFQ
;
A
#
# COMPACT_ATOMS: atom_id res chain seq x y z
N MET A 1 -24.67 -14.09 -0.84
CA MET A 1 -23.55 -14.66 -0.06
C MET A 1 -22.19 -14.20 -0.57
N TRP A 2 -21.87 -14.33 -1.86
CA TRP A 2 -20.59 -13.83 -2.41
C TRP A 2 -20.50 -12.31 -2.46
N THR A 3 -21.61 -11.64 -2.81
CA THR A 3 -21.75 -10.18 -2.84
C THR A 3 -21.41 -9.56 -1.48
N THR A 4 -22.01 -10.05 -0.39
CA THR A 4 -21.80 -9.55 0.96
C THR A 4 -20.38 -9.77 1.47
N VAL A 5 -19.78 -10.93 1.18
CA VAL A 5 -18.38 -11.21 1.57
C VAL A 5 -17.40 -10.30 0.82
N VAL A 6 -17.63 -10.07 -0.48
CA VAL A 6 -16.80 -9.17 -1.28
C VAL A 6 -17.00 -7.71 -0.85
N GLU A 7 -18.22 -7.30 -0.54
CA GLU A 7 -18.52 -5.95 -0.03
C GLU A 7 -17.90 -5.71 1.34
N GLU A 8 -18.09 -6.61 2.30
CA GLU A 8 -17.46 -6.51 3.62
C GLU A 8 -15.93 -6.46 3.52
N LEU A 9 -15.35 -7.25 2.62
CA LEU A 9 -13.90 -7.25 2.42
C LEU A 9 -13.43 -5.95 1.75
N LEU A 10 -14.15 -5.46 0.74
CA LEU A 10 -13.83 -4.19 0.07
C LEU A 10 -14.01 -2.99 1.01
N ASP A 11 -14.99 -3.02 1.90
CA ASP A 11 -15.22 -1.98 2.90
C ASP A 11 -14.14 -2.02 3.99
N LYS A 12 -13.81 -3.21 4.52
CA LYS A 12 -12.64 -3.37 5.42
C LYS A 12 -11.33 -2.90 4.76
N MET A 13 -11.17 -3.12 3.45
CA MET A 13 -10.00 -2.67 2.71
C MET A 13 -10.00 -1.17 2.42
N ARG A 14 -11.17 -0.55 2.28
CA ARG A 14 -11.32 0.91 2.12
C ARG A 14 -10.84 1.65 3.36
N ASP A 15 -11.09 1.07 4.54
CA ASP A 15 -10.76 1.68 5.82
C ASP A 15 -9.35 1.33 6.33
N THR A 16 -8.67 0.34 5.71
CA THR A 16 -7.26 0.08 6.00
C THR A 16 -6.35 1.18 5.42
N ILE A 17 -5.94 2.10 6.29
CA ILE A 17 -4.85 3.05 6.04
C ILE A 17 -3.52 2.33 6.35
N PRO A 18 -2.44 2.56 5.58
CA PRO A 18 -1.16 1.95 5.91
C PRO A 18 -0.69 2.37 7.31
N ALA A 19 -0.19 1.40 8.08
CA ALA A 19 0.34 1.62 9.42
C ALA A 19 1.41 2.74 9.46
N GLU A 20 1.67 3.31 10.63
CA GLU A 20 2.66 4.38 10.78
C GLU A 20 4.06 3.92 10.30
N GLY A 21 4.83 4.86 9.75
CA GLY A 21 6.11 4.58 9.10
C GLY A 21 5.98 4.35 7.59
N MET A 22 7.14 4.24 6.94
CA MET A 22 7.29 3.92 5.53
C MET A 22 7.12 2.42 5.27
N MET A 23 7.60 1.55 6.16
CA MET A 23 7.41 0.10 6.03
C MET A 23 5.93 -0.30 6.13
N GLY A 24 5.12 0.48 6.85
CA GLY A 24 3.66 0.31 6.89
C GLY A 24 3.02 0.34 5.50
N GLU A 25 3.51 1.18 4.59
CA GLU A 25 3.02 1.26 3.21
C GLU A 25 3.49 0.09 2.34
N VAL A 26 4.73 -0.36 2.55
CA VAL A 26 5.26 -1.57 1.87
C VAL A 26 4.44 -2.80 2.25
N HIS A 27 4.17 -2.99 3.54
CA HIS A 27 3.36 -4.10 4.03
C HIS A 27 1.92 -4.02 3.57
N TYR A 28 1.32 -2.82 3.61
CA TYR A 28 -0.03 -2.59 3.12
C TYR A 28 -0.20 -3.10 1.68
N TRP A 29 0.61 -2.64 0.73
CA TRP A 29 0.46 -3.05 -0.66
C TRP A 29 0.76 -4.53 -0.90
N ARG A 30 1.71 -5.10 -0.15
CA ARG A 30 2.03 -6.53 -0.22
C ARG A 30 0.84 -7.37 0.21
N ASP A 31 0.24 -7.04 1.35
CA ASP A 31 -0.83 -7.83 1.95
C ASP A 31 -2.15 -7.62 1.19
N LEU A 32 -2.43 -6.38 0.74
CA LEU A 32 -3.54 -6.06 -0.15
C LEU A 32 -3.48 -6.86 -1.46
N SER A 33 -2.29 -6.97 -2.06
CA SER A 33 -2.09 -7.77 -3.27
C SER A 33 -2.41 -9.23 -3.04
N ARG A 34 -2.02 -9.81 -1.89
CA ARG A 34 -2.28 -11.23 -1.58
C ARG A 34 -3.76 -11.49 -1.37
N ILE A 35 -4.45 -10.62 -0.62
CA ILE A 35 -5.89 -10.74 -0.35
C ILE A 35 -6.67 -10.65 -1.67
N LEU A 36 -6.40 -9.62 -2.48
CA LEU A 36 -7.11 -9.42 -3.75
C LEU A 36 -6.79 -10.50 -4.79
N GLU A 37 -5.58 -11.07 -4.78
CA GLU A 37 -5.25 -12.20 -5.64
C GLU A 37 -6.01 -13.47 -5.21
N GLY A 38 -6.15 -13.73 -3.91
CA GLY A 38 -6.98 -14.81 -3.39
C GLY A 38 -8.45 -14.67 -3.79
N VAL A 39 -9.05 -13.49 -3.55
CA VAL A 39 -10.45 -13.21 -3.89
C VAL A 39 -10.69 -13.25 -5.40
N SER A 40 -9.76 -12.71 -6.18
CA SER A 40 -9.80 -12.79 -7.65
C SER A 40 -9.71 -14.24 -8.14
N GLY A 41 -8.95 -15.09 -7.44
CA GLY A 41 -8.90 -16.53 -7.68
C GLY A 41 -10.24 -17.21 -7.44
N GLU A 42 -10.87 -16.96 -6.29
CA GLU A 42 -12.18 -17.51 -5.94
C GLU A 42 -13.28 -17.09 -6.93
N ILE A 43 -13.35 -15.80 -7.28
CA ILE A 43 -14.39 -15.26 -8.20
C ILE A 43 -14.24 -15.78 -9.64
N LYS A 44 -13.04 -16.25 -10.02
CA LYS A 44 -12.75 -16.83 -11.34
C LYS A 44 -12.97 -18.34 -11.40
N GLN A 45 -13.37 -18.98 -10.30
CA GLN A 45 -13.63 -20.41 -10.34
C GLN A 45 -14.78 -20.71 -11.33
N PRO A 46 -14.67 -21.76 -12.16
CA PRO A 46 -15.68 -22.09 -13.17
C PRO A 46 -17.09 -22.25 -12.59
N GLN A 47 -17.19 -22.78 -11.37
CA GLN A 47 -18.45 -22.98 -10.66
C GLN A 47 -19.21 -21.67 -10.39
N VAL A 48 -18.47 -20.60 -10.10
CA VAL A 48 -19.03 -19.25 -9.87
C VAL A 48 -19.55 -18.69 -11.17
N GLU A 49 -18.81 -18.86 -12.27
CA GLU A 49 -19.22 -18.36 -13.58
C GLU A 49 -20.47 -19.07 -14.10
N VAL A 50 -20.54 -20.40 -13.95
CA VAL A 50 -21.72 -21.19 -14.29
C VAL A 50 -22.93 -20.78 -13.45
N THR A 51 -22.74 -20.55 -12.16
CA THR A 51 -23.83 -20.12 -11.26
C THR A 51 -24.37 -18.75 -11.67
N VAL A 52 -23.49 -17.80 -12.02
CA VAL A 52 -23.88 -16.47 -12.50
C VAL A 52 -24.63 -16.56 -13.83
N GLN A 53 -24.19 -17.41 -14.76
CA GLN A 53 -24.87 -17.61 -16.04
C GLN A 53 -26.27 -18.21 -15.86
N LEU A 54 -26.41 -19.26 -15.03
CA LEU A 54 -27.70 -19.88 -14.73
C LEU A 54 -28.67 -18.90 -14.06
N LEU A 55 -28.18 -18.04 -13.16
CA LEU A 55 -28.99 -16.99 -12.54
C LEU A 55 -29.42 -15.93 -13.56
N LEU A 56 -28.55 -15.60 -14.53
CA LEU A 56 -28.87 -14.66 -15.60
C LEU A 56 -29.93 -15.24 -16.55
N GLU A 57 -29.81 -16.50 -16.96
CA GLU A 57 -30.79 -17.19 -17.81
C GLU A 57 -32.16 -17.24 -17.15
N LYS A 58 -32.23 -17.62 -15.87
CA LYS A 58 -33.49 -17.64 -15.10
C LYS A 58 -34.10 -16.25 -14.90
N SER A 59 -33.28 -15.20 -14.86
CA SER A 59 -33.78 -13.82 -14.78
C SER A 59 -34.42 -13.37 -16.10
N LEU A 60 -33.92 -13.85 -17.25
CA LEU A 60 -34.43 -13.52 -18.58
C LEU A 60 -35.75 -14.24 -18.90
N GLU A 61 -36.02 -15.39 -18.27
CA GLU A 61 -37.28 -16.15 -18.39
C GLU A 61 -38.48 -15.49 -17.67
N GLY A 62 -38.31 -14.26 -17.15
CA GLY A 62 -39.43 -13.38 -16.79
C GLY A 62 -40.00 -13.55 -15.37
N SER A 63 -39.28 -14.18 -14.44
CA SER A 63 -39.84 -14.50 -13.12
C SER A 63 -39.35 -13.67 -11.93
N LEU A 64 -38.17 -13.02 -11.95
CA LEU A 64 -37.61 -12.42 -10.71
C LEU A 64 -36.65 -11.23 -10.95
N ASP A 65 -37.15 -10.00 -10.94
CA ASP A 65 -36.36 -8.75 -11.07
C ASP A 65 -35.23 -8.60 -10.02
N TYR A 66 -35.40 -9.17 -8.82
CA TYR A 66 -34.37 -9.11 -7.78
C TYR A 66 -33.10 -9.91 -8.14
N LEU A 67 -33.24 -11.01 -8.90
CA LEU A 67 -32.08 -11.80 -9.34
C LEU A 67 -31.25 -11.04 -10.36
N ALA A 68 -31.88 -10.30 -11.26
CA ALA A 68 -31.19 -9.47 -12.24
C ALA A 68 -30.34 -8.38 -11.53
N ASN A 69 -30.90 -7.74 -10.50
CA ASN A 69 -30.20 -6.74 -9.69
C ASN A 69 -29.01 -7.34 -8.91
N ASP A 70 -29.16 -8.53 -8.36
CA ASP A 70 -28.08 -9.23 -7.65
C ASP A 70 -26.93 -9.61 -8.59
N VAL A 71 -27.25 -10.13 -9.79
CA VAL A 71 -26.24 -10.50 -10.79
C VAL A 71 -25.52 -9.25 -11.32
N GLN A 72 -26.24 -8.14 -11.54
CA GLN A 72 -25.63 -6.89 -11.94
C GLN A 72 -24.70 -6.32 -10.85
N SER A 73 -25.14 -6.38 -9.59
CA SER A 73 -24.34 -5.96 -8.42
C SER A 73 -23.08 -6.80 -8.28
N PHE A 74 -23.21 -8.13 -8.39
CA PHE A 74 -22.07 -9.05 -8.39
C PHE A 74 -21.11 -8.78 -9.55
N THR A 75 -21.61 -8.54 -10.76
CA THR A 75 -20.78 -8.24 -11.94
C THR A 75 -19.98 -6.95 -11.74
N ARG A 76 -20.60 -5.92 -11.15
CA ARG A 76 -19.93 -4.67 -10.79
C ARG A 76 -18.83 -4.90 -9.76
N LEU A 77 -19.09 -5.69 -8.71
CA LEU A 77 -18.10 -6.05 -7.70
C LEU A 77 -16.95 -6.87 -8.28
N LYS A 78 -17.24 -7.88 -9.13
CA LYS A 78 -16.24 -8.68 -9.86
C LYS A 78 -15.30 -7.76 -10.64
N SER A 79 -15.84 -6.82 -11.43
CA SER A 79 -15.03 -5.85 -12.16
C SER A 79 -14.15 -4.99 -11.24
N ARG A 80 -14.69 -4.54 -10.11
CA ARG A 80 -13.98 -3.71 -9.12
C ARG A 80 -12.83 -4.48 -8.46
N VAL A 81 -13.06 -5.74 -8.06
CA VAL A 81 -12.03 -6.63 -7.49
C VAL A 81 -10.93 -6.91 -8.51
N LEU A 82 -11.27 -7.20 -9.77
CA LEU A 82 -10.27 -7.48 -10.81
C LEU A 82 -9.38 -6.27 -11.10
N LYS A 83 -9.96 -5.07 -11.17
CA LYS A 83 -9.20 -3.82 -11.33
C LYS A 83 -8.29 -3.57 -10.13
N GLY A 84 -8.83 -3.65 -8.91
CA GLY A 84 -8.07 -3.48 -7.68
C GLY A 84 -6.93 -4.50 -7.54
N SER A 85 -7.18 -5.76 -7.91
CA SER A 85 -6.17 -6.84 -7.87
C SER A 85 -4.99 -6.52 -8.80
N LYS A 86 -5.27 -6.05 -10.03
CA LYS A 86 -4.24 -5.64 -10.98
C LYS A 86 -3.39 -4.49 -10.42
N GLU A 87 -4.04 -3.48 -9.86
CA GLU A 87 -3.41 -2.33 -9.25
C GLU A 87 -2.53 -2.71 -8.05
N ALA A 88 -3.08 -3.48 -7.10
CA ALA A 88 -2.37 -3.92 -5.90
C ALA A 88 -1.13 -4.76 -6.26
N LYS A 89 -1.22 -5.59 -7.32
CA LYS A 89 -0.11 -6.38 -7.83
C LYS A 89 1.04 -5.52 -8.36
N TRP A 90 0.72 -4.47 -9.13
CA TRP A 90 1.73 -3.52 -9.60
C TRP A 90 2.36 -2.75 -8.45
N ASN A 91 1.54 -2.23 -7.53
CA ASN A 91 2.02 -1.47 -6.38
C ASN A 91 2.90 -2.33 -5.47
N SER A 92 2.53 -3.58 -5.21
CA SER A 92 3.35 -4.55 -4.47
C SER A 92 4.72 -4.77 -5.13
N LYS A 93 4.77 -4.86 -6.46
CA LYS A 93 6.04 -4.96 -7.20
C LYS A 93 6.91 -3.71 -7.04
N TYR A 94 6.32 -2.51 -7.07
CA TYR A 94 7.04 -1.27 -6.84
C TYR A 94 7.53 -1.15 -5.39
N MET A 95 6.68 -1.50 -4.42
CA MET A 95 7.06 -1.51 -3.00
C MET A 95 8.23 -2.46 -2.74
N ARG A 96 8.28 -3.62 -3.38
CA ARG A 96 9.43 -4.54 -3.30
C ARG A 96 10.75 -3.89 -3.78
N ALA A 97 10.70 -3.02 -4.79
CA ALA A 97 11.90 -2.35 -5.30
C ALA A 97 12.47 -1.30 -4.33
N ILE A 98 11.62 -0.74 -3.47
CA ILE A 98 12.01 0.27 -2.48
C ILE A 98 12.07 -0.27 -1.05
N GLU A 99 11.69 -1.53 -0.82
CA GLU A 99 11.64 -2.14 0.52
C GLU A 99 12.98 -2.05 1.26
N GLN A 100 14.08 -2.42 0.60
CA GLN A 100 15.41 -2.37 1.20
C GLN A 100 15.86 -0.94 1.56
N PRO A 101 15.84 0.05 0.66
CA PRO A 101 16.22 1.41 1.03
C PRO A 101 15.27 2.02 2.07
N VAL A 102 13.97 1.69 2.04
CA VAL A 102 13.02 2.12 3.08
C VAL A 102 13.41 1.58 4.45
N ARG A 103 13.69 0.27 4.54
CA ARG A 103 14.12 -0.38 5.78
C ARG A 103 15.40 0.24 6.32
N GLN A 104 16.39 0.47 5.45
CA GLN A 104 17.64 1.13 5.82
C GLN A 104 17.40 2.53 6.41
N VAL A 105 16.53 3.35 5.81
CA VAL A 105 16.21 4.67 6.38
C VAL A 105 15.51 4.54 7.73
N GLU A 106 14.56 3.61 7.89
CA GLU A 106 13.84 3.42 9.17
C GLU A 106 14.72 2.88 10.31
N GLU A 107 15.67 2.01 10.00
CA GLU A 107 16.56 1.38 10.99
C GLU A 107 17.82 2.20 11.26
N ALA A 108 18.25 3.03 10.31
CA ALA A 108 19.50 3.80 10.43
C ALA A 108 19.53 4.70 11.68
N THR A 109 20.61 4.59 12.44
CA THR A 109 20.90 5.49 13.54
C THR A 109 21.74 6.67 13.08
N ASP A 110 22.67 6.51 12.15
CA ASP A 110 23.49 7.60 11.62
C ASP A 110 22.75 8.43 10.56
N LEU A 111 22.88 9.75 10.62
CA LEU A 111 22.34 10.68 9.64
C LEU A 111 23.04 10.58 8.28
N PHE A 112 24.33 10.23 8.25
CA PHE A 112 25.08 10.10 7.01
C PHE A 112 24.57 8.93 6.15
N ASP A 113 24.31 7.79 6.79
CA ASP A 113 23.72 6.61 6.14
C ASP A 113 22.34 6.94 5.55
N ILE A 114 21.53 7.70 6.28
CA ILE A 114 20.21 8.16 5.82
C ILE A 114 20.37 9.01 4.55
N GLN A 115 21.31 9.96 4.53
CA GLN A 115 21.54 10.83 3.38
C GLN A 115 21.89 10.03 2.11
N LEU A 116 22.78 9.03 2.23
CA LEU A 116 23.19 8.20 1.09
C LEU A 116 22.02 7.36 0.56
N VAL A 117 21.25 6.75 1.46
CA VAL A 117 20.11 5.88 1.10
C VAL A 117 18.97 6.68 0.49
N ILE A 118 18.71 7.92 0.95
CA ILE A 118 17.67 8.80 0.38
C ILE A 118 17.92 9.04 -1.11
N ALA A 119 19.16 9.27 -1.53
CA ALA A 119 19.48 9.51 -2.94
C ALA A 119 19.15 8.29 -3.83
N VAL A 120 19.31 7.07 -3.31
CA VAL A 120 18.91 5.83 -3.99
C VAL A 120 17.39 5.67 -3.98
N LEU A 121 16.74 5.96 -2.86
CA LEU A 121 15.29 5.88 -2.72
C LEU A 121 14.58 6.84 -3.67
N LEU A 122 14.97 8.12 -3.72
CA LEU A 122 14.36 9.13 -4.59
C LEU A 122 14.52 8.78 -6.07
N ARG A 123 15.66 8.23 -6.48
CA ARG A 123 15.85 7.73 -7.86
C ARG A 123 14.91 6.57 -8.18
N SER A 124 14.67 5.68 -7.23
CA SER A 124 13.74 4.56 -7.39
C SER A 124 12.30 5.04 -7.44
N LEU A 125 11.92 6.00 -6.57
CA LEU A 125 10.60 6.63 -6.57
C LEU A 125 10.32 7.38 -7.87
N LYS A 126 11.31 8.10 -8.43
CA LYS A 126 11.19 8.74 -9.74
C LYS A 126 10.87 7.72 -10.84
N LYS A 127 11.61 6.62 -10.90
CA LYS A 127 11.33 5.53 -11.86
C LYS A 127 9.93 4.95 -11.68
N ILE A 128 9.47 4.79 -10.44
CA ILE A 128 8.11 4.34 -10.15
C ILE A 128 7.09 5.37 -10.63
N PHE A 129 7.30 6.66 -10.36
CA PHE A 129 6.41 7.73 -10.81
C PHE A 129 6.22 7.73 -12.33
N ASP A 130 7.33 7.65 -13.06
CA ASP A 130 7.35 7.71 -14.52
C ASP A 130 6.68 6.46 -15.13
N SER A 131 6.96 5.28 -14.57
CA SER A 131 6.50 3.99 -15.11
C SER A 131 5.12 3.54 -14.64
N SER A 132 4.67 3.98 -13.47
CA SER A 132 3.47 3.43 -12.82
C SER A 132 2.20 4.10 -13.30
N ASN A 133 1.23 3.31 -13.78
CA ASN A 133 -0.11 3.82 -14.07
C ASN A 133 -1.02 3.94 -12.83
N PHE A 134 -0.59 3.37 -11.68
CA PHE A 134 -1.43 3.23 -10.50
C PHE A 134 -0.88 3.94 -9.26
N TYR A 135 0.42 4.21 -9.21
CA TYR A 135 1.10 4.80 -8.06
C TYR A 135 1.63 6.18 -8.44
N ARG A 136 0.72 7.17 -8.47
CA ARG A 136 1.01 8.55 -8.91
C ARG A 136 0.43 9.59 -7.94
N GLU A 137 0.92 10.80 -8.08
CA GLU A 137 0.43 12.03 -7.43
C GLU A 137 0.17 11.85 -5.94
N ALA A 138 -1.09 11.76 -5.51
CA ALA A 138 -1.49 11.71 -4.10
C ALA A 138 -0.78 10.61 -3.31
N ARG A 139 -0.56 9.43 -3.91
CA ARG A 139 0.15 8.32 -3.24
C ARG A 139 1.63 8.60 -3.07
N MET A 140 2.25 9.16 -4.11
CA MET A 140 3.66 9.56 -4.08
C MET A 140 3.88 10.67 -3.05
N VAL A 141 2.98 11.65 -3.01
CA VAL A 141 3.01 12.74 -2.02
C VAL A 141 2.84 12.20 -0.61
N SER A 142 1.87 11.30 -0.39
CA SER A 142 1.68 10.65 0.92
C SER A 142 2.90 9.86 1.37
N PHE A 143 3.54 9.13 0.46
CA PHE A 143 4.77 8.38 0.74
C PHE A 143 5.94 9.32 1.09
N ILE A 144 6.13 10.38 0.31
CA ILE A 144 7.18 11.38 0.56
C ILE A 144 6.96 12.08 1.91
N ASP A 145 5.72 12.41 2.27
CA ASP A 145 5.38 12.99 3.57
C ASP A 145 5.76 12.04 4.73
N ARG A 146 5.48 10.74 4.59
CA ARG A 146 5.92 9.71 5.56
C ARG A 146 7.45 9.63 5.67
N LEU A 147 8.16 9.70 4.54
CA LEU A 147 9.62 9.73 4.51
C LEU A 147 10.16 10.97 5.26
N LEU A 148 9.62 12.16 4.96
CA LEU A 148 10.04 13.40 5.61
C LEU A 148 9.78 13.36 7.12
N LYS A 149 8.62 12.89 7.56
CA LYS A 149 8.31 12.70 8.98
C LYS A 149 9.31 11.77 9.66
N THR A 150 9.71 10.69 9.00
CA THR A 150 10.71 9.75 9.51
C THR A 150 12.08 10.40 9.66
N ILE A 151 12.51 11.18 8.66
CA ILE A 151 13.80 11.90 8.69
C ILE A 151 13.79 12.96 9.78
N ILE A 152 12.74 13.77 9.88
CA ILE A 152 12.60 14.82 10.90
C ILE A 152 12.69 14.21 12.30
N LYS A 153 11.98 13.11 12.55
CA LYS A 153 12.02 12.39 13.84
C LYS A 153 13.42 11.91 14.18
N LYS A 154 14.22 11.50 13.19
CA LYS A 154 15.61 11.06 13.38
C LYS A 154 16.56 12.23 13.63
N VAL A 155 16.44 13.31 12.86
CA VAL A 155 17.21 14.54 13.07
C VAL A 155 16.93 15.12 14.46
N GLN A 156 15.66 15.17 14.90
CA GLN A 156 15.29 15.64 16.22
C GLN A 156 15.89 14.81 17.37
N ARG A 157 16.05 13.49 17.18
CA ARG A 157 16.73 12.64 18.18
C ARG A 157 18.20 13.00 18.32
N HIS A 158 18.88 13.29 17.21
CA HIS A 158 20.30 13.70 17.22
C HIS A 158 20.53 15.11 17.73
N LEU A 159 19.61 16.04 17.43
CA LEU A 159 19.70 17.44 17.86
C LEU A 159 19.20 17.68 19.28
N SER A 160 19.03 16.64 20.11
CA SER A 160 18.59 16.86 21.49
C SER A 160 19.60 17.73 22.24
N LEU A 161 19.13 18.84 22.80
CA LEU A 161 19.93 19.85 23.51
C LEU A 161 20.86 19.24 24.56
N GLN A 162 20.45 18.15 25.20
CA GLN A 162 21.25 17.44 26.19
C GLN A 162 22.51 16.82 25.59
N ILE A 163 22.44 16.23 24.40
CA ILE A 163 23.60 15.66 23.70
C ILE A 163 24.53 16.78 23.25
N VAL A 164 23.98 17.85 22.65
CA VAL A 164 24.76 18.98 22.15
C VAL A 164 25.47 19.74 23.29
N VAL A 165 24.80 19.93 24.43
CA VAL A 165 25.40 20.55 25.62
C VAL A 165 26.45 19.62 26.26
N TYR A 166 26.18 18.33 26.35
CA TYR A 166 27.13 17.35 26.88
C TYR A 166 28.40 17.27 26.03
N ASP A 167 28.26 17.15 24.71
CA ASP A 167 29.39 17.13 23.77
C ASP A 167 30.13 18.47 23.77
N GLY A 168 29.42 19.60 23.88
CA GLY A 168 30.03 20.91 24.02
C GLY A 168 30.89 21.05 25.28
N VAL A 169 30.41 20.56 26.43
CA VAL A 169 31.16 20.57 27.69
C VAL A 169 32.36 19.63 27.63
N LYS A 170 32.21 18.44 27.06
CA LYS A 170 33.30 17.47 26.90
C LYS A 170 34.41 18.00 25.98
N ASN A 171 34.05 18.53 24.82
CA ASN A 171 35.01 19.12 23.88
C ASN A 171 35.71 20.37 24.45
N TYR A 172 35.05 21.12 25.34
CA TYR A 172 35.69 22.23 26.05
C TYR A 172 36.73 21.75 27.07
N GLN A 173 36.45 20.65 27.78
CA GLN A 173 37.39 20.04 28.71
C GLN A 173 38.60 19.41 28.01
N ASP A 174 38.39 18.78 26.85
CA ASP A 174 39.47 18.18 26.05
C ASP A 174 40.35 19.25 25.34
N PHE A 175 39.89 20.50 25.27
CA PHE A 175 40.64 21.62 24.67
C PHE A 175 41.51 22.40 25.68
N GLN A 176 41.26 22.25 26.99
CA GLN A 176 42.08 22.84 28.05
C GLN A 176 43.27 21.95 28.42
#